data_AF-A0A822EU87-F1
#
_entry.id   AF-A0A822EU87-F1
#
_cell.length_a   1.000
_cell.length_b   1.000
_cell.length_c   1.000
_cell.angle_alpha   90.00
_cell.angle_beta   90.00
_cell.angle_gamma   90.00
#
_symmetry.space_group_name_H-M   'P 1'
#
loop_
_entity.id
_entity.type
_entity.pdbx_description
1 polymer ?
#
loop_
_entity_poly.entity_id
_entity_poly.type
_entity_poly.pdbx_seq_one_letter_code
_entity_poly.pdbx_strand_id
1 'polypeptide(L)'
;MHQAKTNDLVFLLAASNLHWKLDHATLRRLKKRVLVDLSTKEAQETMFQQFLPPTVICENNGLSKEGYSGVDIILVCKEAAMNLLRQVFDILETLQDDPELGKCIQLDSITTTDVEKVLSTIKLSVRAFKDKYTQCQKEFESV
;
A
#
# COMPACT_ATOMS: atom_id res chain seq x y z
N MET A 1 4.91 17.11 48.75
CA MET A 1 4.48 15.74 48.41
C MET A 1 3.06 15.81 47.85
N HIS A 2 2.92 15.86 46.53
CA HIS A 2 1.60 15.72 45.89
C HIS A 2 1.47 14.28 45.40
N GLN A 3 0.60 13.52 46.06
CA GLN A 3 0.10 12.24 45.56
C GLN A 3 -0.67 12.51 44.25
N ALA A 4 -0.14 12.00 43.14
CA ALA A 4 -0.89 11.93 41.89
C ALA A 4 -1.95 10.84 42.05
N LYS A 5 -3.20 11.27 42.18
CA LYS A 5 -4.38 10.42 42.21
C LYS A 5 -5.03 10.53 40.83
N THR A 6 -4.99 9.46 40.05
CA THR A 6 -6.16 8.95 39.31
C THR A 6 -5.85 7.59 38.69
N ASN A 7 -6.71 6.61 38.98
CA ASN A 7 -6.87 5.37 38.23
C ASN A 7 -7.52 5.69 36.87
N ASP A 8 -6.89 6.53 36.05
CA ASP A 8 -7.39 6.81 34.71
C ASP A 8 -7.05 5.61 33.82
N LEU A 9 -8.08 5.03 33.20
CA LEU A 9 -7.92 3.95 32.24
C LEU A 9 -7.27 4.52 30.96
N VAL A 10 -5.95 4.43 30.88
CA VAL A 10 -5.19 4.83 29.68
C VAL A 10 -5.03 3.62 28.76
N PHE A 11 -5.47 3.78 27.50
CA PHE A 11 -5.22 2.80 26.44
C PHE A 11 -4.02 3.25 25.59
N LEU A 12 -3.00 2.39 25.47
CA LEU A 12 -1.81 2.62 24.66
C LEU A 12 -1.84 1.72 23.42
N LEU A 13 -1.86 2.33 22.24
CA LEU A 13 -1.63 1.66 20.96
C LEU A 13 -0.27 2.09 20.42
N ALA A 14 0.55 1.11 20.05
CA ALA A 14 1.85 1.34 19.42
C ALA A 14 1.96 0.48 18.17
N ALA A 15 2.63 1.01 17.14
CA ALA A 15 2.91 0.30 15.90
C ALA A 15 4.43 0.33 15.64
N SER A 16 4.99 -0.78 15.16
CA SER A 16 6.41 -0.89 14.83
C SER A 16 6.59 -1.78 13.61
N ASN A 17 7.61 -1.49 12.79
CA ASN A 17 8.02 -2.36 11.69
C ASN A 17 9.28 -3.18 12.05
N LEU A 18 9.83 -2.99 13.26
CA LEU A 18 11.09 -3.59 13.72
C LEU A 18 10.91 -4.19 15.13
N HIS A 19 9.95 -5.10 15.27
CA HIS A 19 9.55 -5.70 16.55
C HIS A 19 10.71 -6.35 17.32
N TRP A 20 11.64 -7.00 16.60
CA TRP A 20 12.82 -7.64 17.19
C TRP A 20 13.86 -6.67 17.78
N LYS A 21 13.75 -5.36 17.50
CA LYS A 21 14.63 -4.35 18.12
C LYS A 21 14.08 -3.81 19.45
N LEU A 22 12.87 -4.20 19.85
CA LEU A 22 12.27 -3.75 21.09
C LEU A 22 12.84 -4.54 22.27
N ASP A 23 13.20 -3.85 23.34
CA ASP A 23 13.76 -4.48 24.53
C ASP A 23 12.70 -5.31 25.28
N HIS A 24 13.17 -6.35 25.97
CA HIS A 24 12.28 -7.23 26.72
C HIS A 24 11.47 -6.50 27.81
N ALA A 25 11.97 -5.41 28.39
CA ALA A 25 11.24 -4.70 29.45
C ALA A 25 10.04 -3.94 28.87
N THR A 26 10.16 -3.35 27.68
CA THR A 26 9.01 -2.74 26.98
C THR A 26 8.03 -3.80 26.49
N LEU A 27 8.52 -4.90 25.91
CA LEU A 27 7.66 -6.01 25.45
C LEU A 27 6.78 -6.58 26.58
N ARG A 28 7.30 -6.70 27.81
CA ARG A 28 6.52 -7.17 28.98
C ARG A 28 5.37 -6.24 29.36
N ARG A 29 5.47 -4.94 29.06
CA ARG A 29 4.40 -3.96 29.34
C ARG A 29 3.32 -3.94 28.27
N LEU A 30 3.63 -4.40 27.05
CA LEU A 30 2.71 -4.55 25.93
C LEU A 30 2.09 -5.96 25.93
N LYS A 31 1.02 -6.12 26.73
CA LYS A 31 0.37 -7.41 27.01
C LYS A 31 -0.35 -8.02 25.81
N LYS A 32 -0.96 -7.20 24.94
CA LYS A 32 -1.63 -7.65 23.72
C LYS A 32 -0.82 -7.21 22.51
N ARG A 33 -0.52 -8.16 21.62
CA ARG A 33 0.25 -7.94 20.39
C ARG A 33 -0.54 -8.55 19.25
N VAL A 34 -0.62 -7.82 18.14
CA VAL A 34 -1.30 -8.26 16.93
C VAL A 34 -0.29 -8.14 15.81
N LEU A 35 0.05 -9.26 15.18
CA LEU A 35 0.84 -9.24 13.97
C LEU A 35 -0.08 -8.84 12.81
N VAL A 36 0.35 -7.83 12.05
CA VAL A 36 -0.34 -7.41 10.84
C VAL A 36 0.38 -8.05 9.67
N ASP A 37 -0.23 -9.09 9.12
CA ASP A 37 0.28 -9.80 7.95
C ASP A 37 0.07 -9.00 6.66
N LEU A 38 0.66 -9.50 5.58
CA LEU A 38 0.42 -8.98 4.25
C LEU A 38 -1.04 -9.16 3.85
N SER A 39 -1.53 -8.26 3.00
CA SER A 39 -2.88 -8.31 2.45
C SER A 39 -3.14 -9.63 1.71
N THR A 40 -4.27 -10.26 2.00
CA THR A 40 -4.79 -11.41 1.25
C THR A 40 -5.23 -10.99 -0.15
N LYS A 41 -5.36 -11.93 -1.09
CA LYS A 41 -5.80 -11.64 -2.46
C LYS A 41 -7.12 -10.86 -2.50
N GLU A 42 -8.10 -11.26 -1.69
CA GLU A 42 -9.39 -10.56 -1.56
C GLU A 42 -9.22 -9.10 -1.07
N ALA A 43 -8.34 -8.87 -0.09
CA ALA A 43 -8.04 -7.53 0.38
C ALA A 43 -7.32 -6.69 -0.69
N GLN A 44 -6.44 -7.31 -1.49
CA GLN A 44 -5.77 -6.64 -2.60
C GLN A 44 -6.78 -6.23 -3.69
N GLU A 45 -7.72 -7.11 -4.04
CA GLU A 45 -8.80 -6.81 -5.00
C GLU A 45 -9.65 -5.65 -4.53
N THR A 46 -10.04 -5.65 -3.25
CA THR A 46 -10.79 -4.55 -2.63
C THR A 46 -10.00 -3.24 -2.69
N MET A 47 -8.68 -3.28 -2.44
CA MET A 47 -7.84 -2.09 -2.57
C MET A 47 -7.78 -1.58 -4.01
N PHE A 48 -7.60 -2.46 -5.00
CA PHE A 48 -7.60 -2.05 -6.40
C PHE A 48 -8.94 -1.44 -6.81
N GLN A 49 -10.06 -2.06 -6.42
CA GLN A 49 -11.40 -1.52 -6.66
C GLN A 49 -11.63 -0.16 -5.98
N GLN A 50 -11.01 0.08 -4.82
CA GLN A 50 -11.11 1.36 -4.11
C GLN A 50 -10.27 2.47 -4.77
N PHE A 51 -9.09 2.14 -5.29
CA PHE A 51 -8.13 3.12 -5.79
C PHE A 51 -8.17 3.32 -7.31
N LEU A 52 -8.78 2.41 -8.06
CA LEU A 52 -8.90 2.49 -9.52
C LEU A 52 -10.35 2.75 -9.93
N PRO A 53 -10.56 3.38 -11.10
CA PRO A 53 -11.91 3.55 -11.63
C PRO A 53 -12.54 2.17 -11.94
N PRO A 54 -13.89 2.06 -11.90
CA PRO A 54 -14.61 0.81 -12.14
C PRO A 54 -14.41 0.25 -13.56
N THR A 55 -13.88 1.07 -14.48
CA THR A 55 -13.45 0.64 -15.83
C THR A 55 -12.31 -0.37 -15.78
N VAL A 56 -11.48 -0.34 -14.72
CA VAL A 56 -10.46 -1.37 -14.51
C VAL A 56 -11.12 -2.58 -13.89
N ILE A 57 -11.40 -3.58 -14.73
CA ILE A 57 -11.93 -4.87 -14.28
C ILE A 57 -10.85 -5.52 -13.42
N CYS A 58 -11.12 -5.64 -12.11
CA CYS A 58 -10.23 -6.34 -11.17
C CYS A 58 -10.63 -7.82 -11.01
N GLU A 59 -11.86 -8.18 -11.40
CA GLU A 59 -12.37 -9.54 -11.31
C GLU A 59 -11.61 -10.46 -12.29
N ASN A 60 -10.94 -11.49 -11.75
CA ASN A 60 -10.20 -12.52 -12.49
C ASN A 60 -8.92 -12.10 -13.24
N ASN A 61 -8.47 -10.84 -13.15
CA ASN A 61 -7.40 -10.32 -14.01
C ASN A 61 -5.96 -10.51 -13.47
N GLY A 62 -5.75 -11.28 -12.41
CA GLY A 62 -4.39 -11.58 -11.92
C GLY A 62 -3.59 -10.37 -11.41
N LEU A 63 -4.27 -9.25 -11.13
CA LEU A 63 -3.67 -8.05 -10.52
C LEU A 63 -3.18 -8.34 -9.10
N SER A 64 -3.89 -9.21 -8.38
CA SER A 64 -3.53 -9.69 -7.05
C SER A 64 -2.31 -10.60 -7.12
N LYS A 65 -1.20 -10.11 -6.56
CA LYS A 65 0.08 -10.80 -6.55
C LYS A 65 0.55 -11.02 -5.12
N GLU A 66 1.07 -12.21 -4.87
CA GLU A 66 1.64 -12.57 -3.57
C GLU A 66 2.86 -11.70 -3.27
N GLY A 67 2.96 -11.25 -2.01
CA GLY A 67 4.10 -10.46 -1.54
C GLY A 67 3.97 -8.95 -1.70
N TYR A 68 2.89 -8.45 -2.34
CA TYR A 68 2.57 -7.02 -2.36
C TYR A 68 1.99 -6.58 -1.02
N SER A 69 2.56 -5.51 -0.45
CA SER A 69 1.95 -4.78 0.66
C SER A 69 0.87 -3.83 0.16
N GLY A 70 0.00 -3.38 1.08
CA GLY A 70 -0.98 -2.34 0.75
C GLY A 70 -0.35 -1.04 0.24
N VAL A 71 0.87 -0.70 0.70
CA VAL A 71 1.61 0.46 0.20
C VAL A 71 2.07 0.23 -1.24
N ASP A 72 2.52 -0.97 -1.58
CA ASP A 72 2.91 -1.29 -2.96
C ASP A 72 1.72 -1.18 -3.91
N ILE A 73 0.53 -1.62 -3.49
CA ILE A 73 -0.72 -1.52 -4.29
C ILE A 73 -1.10 -0.07 -4.53
N ILE A 74 -1.06 0.77 -3.49
CA ILE A 74 -1.32 2.21 -3.62
C ILE A 74 -0.30 2.84 -4.58
N LEU A 75 0.97 2.44 -4.50
CA LEU A 75 2.01 2.93 -5.38
C LEU A 75 1.75 2.52 -6.84
N VAL A 76 1.35 1.27 -7.08
CA VAL A 76 0.95 0.78 -8.41
C VAL A 76 -0.20 1.62 -8.97
N CYS A 77 -1.27 1.83 -8.20
CA CYS A 77 -2.41 2.61 -8.66
C CYS A 77 -2.03 4.06 -8.99
N LYS A 78 -1.19 4.68 -8.14
CA LYS A 78 -0.68 6.04 -8.37
C LYS A 78 0.18 6.13 -9.63
N GLU A 79 1.09 5.19 -9.82
CA GLU A 79 1.98 5.18 -10.97
C GLU A 79 1.22 4.92 -12.28
N ALA A 80 0.18 4.08 -12.25
CA ALA A 80 -0.73 3.89 -13.38
C ALA A 80 -1.46 5.19 -13.75
N ALA A 81 -1.96 5.94 -12.76
CA ALA A 81 -2.57 7.25 -13.00
C ALA A 81 -1.56 8.28 -13.53
N MET A 82 -0.33 8.27 -13.01
CA MET A 82 0.73 9.17 -13.47
C MET A 82 1.19 8.86 -14.90
N ASN A 83 1.13 7.60 -15.36
CA ASN A 83 1.39 7.25 -16.76
C ASN A 83 0.42 7.93 -17.71
N LEU A 84 -0.88 7.88 -17.39
CA LEU A 84 -1.90 8.55 -18.18
C LEU A 84 -1.69 10.07 -18.19
N LEU A 85 -1.43 10.67 -17.03
CA LEU A 85 -1.16 12.11 -16.94
C LEU A 85 0.07 12.53 -17.76
N ARG A 86 1.14 11.72 -17.76
CA ARG A 86 2.33 11.99 -18.59
C ARG A 86 2.00 12.03 -20.08
N GLN A 87 1.21 11.08 -20.58
CA GLN A 87 0.78 11.08 -21.98
C GLN A 87 -0.01 12.35 -22.33
N VAL A 88 -0.88 12.81 -21.43
CA VAL A 88 -1.65 14.04 -21.62
C VAL A 88 -0.76 15.27 -21.63
N PHE A 89 0.24 15.34 -20.74
CA PHE A 89 1.21 16.43 -20.75
C PHE A 89 2.04 16.46 -22.02
N ASP A 90 2.48 15.30 -22.53
CA ASP A 90 3.23 15.21 -23.80
C ASP A 90 2.37 15.71 -24.97
N ILE A 91 1.08 15.36 -25.00
CA ILE A 91 0.12 15.87 -25.99
C ILE A 91 -0.02 17.39 -25.83
N LEU A 92 -0.23 17.90 -24.62
CA LEU A 92 -0.38 19.34 -24.39
C LEU A 92 0.85 20.16 -24.81
N GLU A 93 2.06 19.63 -24.59
CA GLU A 93 3.30 20.29 -24.98
C GLU A 93 3.45 20.34 -26.52
N THR A 94 3.08 19.26 -27.21
CA THR A 94 3.09 19.23 -28.69
C THR A 94 2.00 20.10 -29.33
N LEU A 95 0.94 20.45 -28.60
CA LEU A 95 -0.17 21.27 -29.08
C LEU A 95 -0.03 22.77 -28.80
N GLN A 96 1.06 23.22 -28.18
CA GLN A 96 1.32 24.66 -28.02
C GLN A 96 1.32 25.44 -29.35
N ASP A 97 1.46 24.76 -30.48
CA ASP A 97 1.38 25.35 -31.83
C ASP A 97 -0.06 25.54 -32.36
N ASP A 98 -1.11 24.96 -31.76
CA ASP A 98 -2.51 25.13 -32.21
C ASP A 98 -3.55 25.11 -31.05
N PRO A 99 -4.06 26.29 -30.61
CA PRO A 99 -4.88 26.44 -29.41
C PRO A 99 -6.33 25.89 -29.54
N GLU A 100 -6.79 25.55 -30.73
CA GLU A 100 -8.13 24.98 -30.95
C GLU A 100 -8.23 23.52 -30.47
N LEU A 101 -7.09 22.79 -30.42
CA LEU A 101 -7.09 21.36 -30.11
C LEU A 101 -7.17 21.04 -28.61
N GLY A 102 -6.87 22.02 -27.74
CA GLY A 102 -6.96 21.86 -26.28
C GLY A 102 -8.37 21.54 -25.75
N LYS A 103 -9.42 21.80 -26.54
CA LYS A 103 -10.81 21.45 -26.21
C LYS A 103 -11.18 19.98 -26.44
N CYS A 104 -10.36 19.22 -27.18
CA CYS A 104 -10.66 17.84 -27.57
C CYS A 104 -9.92 16.77 -26.76
N ILE A 105 -9.16 17.16 -25.73
CA ILE A 105 -8.41 16.18 -24.93
C ILE A 105 -9.39 15.39 -24.07
N GLN A 106 -9.79 14.23 -24.58
CA GLN A 106 -10.49 13.20 -23.84
C GLN A 106 -9.46 12.52 -22.95
N LEU A 107 -9.63 12.61 -21.63
CA LEU A 107 -8.86 11.81 -20.70
C LEU A 107 -9.34 10.37 -20.82
N ASP A 108 -8.51 9.52 -21.42
CA ASP A 108 -8.79 8.08 -21.43
C ASP A 108 -8.83 7.57 -20.00
N SER A 109 -9.78 6.67 -19.71
CA SER A 109 -9.81 6.01 -18.41
C SER A 109 -8.65 5.01 -18.31
N ILE A 110 -8.04 4.91 -17.12
CA ILE A 110 -7.01 3.90 -16.84
C ILE A 110 -7.53 2.52 -17.21
N THR A 111 -6.74 1.75 -17.95
CA THR A 111 -7.07 0.38 -18.36
C THR A 111 -6.31 -0.65 -17.52
N THR A 112 -6.80 -1.90 -17.51
CA THR A 112 -6.13 -3.01 -16.80
C THR A 112 -4.71 -3.25 -17.30
N THR A 113 -4.45 -3.08 -18.60
CA THR A 113 -3.12 -3.27 -19.19
C THR A 113 -2.09 -2.26 -18.69
N ASP A 114 -2.51 -1.03 -18.39
CA ASP A 114 -1.63 0.00 -17.83
C ASP A 114 -1.17 -0.39 -16.42
N VAL A 115 -2.09 -0.92 -15.63
CA VAL A 115 -1.82 -1.39 -14.26
C VAL A 115 -0.89 -2.60 -14.28
N GLU A 116 -1.10 -3.55 -15.19
CA GLU A 116 -0.22 -4.72 -15.36
C GLU A 116 1.21 -4.35 -15.75
N LYS A 117 1.36 -3.36 -16.64
CA LYS A 117 2.68 -2.84 -17.04
C LYS A 117 3.42 -2.26 -15.84
N VAL A 118 2.73 -1.48 -15.01
CA VAL A 118 3.28 -0.90 -13.79
C VAL A 118 3.64 -1.98 -12.77
N LEU A 119 2.79 -2.99 -12.59
CA LEU A 119 3.04 -4.14 -11.71
C LEU A 119 4.31 -4.92 -12.10
N SER A 120 4.70 -4.93 -13.37
CA SER A 120 5.95 -5.58 -13.80
C SER A 120 7.20 -4.76 -13.46
N THR A 121 7.04 -3.46 -13.27
CA THR A 121 8.14 -2.50 -13.11
C THR A 121 8.44 -2.20 -11.64
N ILE A 122 7.40 -2.12 -10.80
CA ILE A 122 7.54 -1.76 -9.39
C ILE A 122 8.21 -2.88 -8.59
N LYS A 123 9.19 -2.49 -7.77
CA LYS A 123 9.87 -3.40 -6.83
C LYS A 123 9.08 -3.49 -5.53
N LEU A 124 8.90 -4.72 -5.06
CA LEU A 124 8.26 -5.05 -3.80
C LEU A 124 9.05 -4.52 -2.59
N SER A 125 8.39 -3.76 -1.72
CA SER A 125 8.99 -3.25 -0.47
C SER A 125 9.28 -4.37 0.55
N VAL A 126 8.51 -5.45 0.53
CA VAL A 126 8.53 -6.50 1.57
C VAL A 126 9.67 -7.52 1.40
N ARG A 127 10.28 -7.60 0.20
CA ARG A 127 11.22 -8.68 -0.14
C ARG A 127 12.43 -8.78 0.79
N ALA A 128 12.93 -7.66 1.30
CA ALA A 128 14.16 -7.61 2.10
C ALA A 128 14.01 -8.12 3.55
N PHE A 129 12.77 -8.20 4.08
CA PHE A 129 12.54 -8.46 5.51
C PHE A 129 11.71 -9.70 5.80
N LYS A 130 11.25 -10.43 4.76
CA LYS A 130 10.35 -11.59 4.90
C LYS A 130 10.84 -12.63 5.90
N ASP A 131 12.13 -12.96 5.85
CA ASP A 131 12.73 -13.96 6.74
C ASP A 131 12.73 -13.51 8.20
N LYS A 132 13.02 -12.23 8.45
CA LYS A 132 13.01 -11.65 9.80
C LYS A 132 11.61 -11.60 10.39
N TYR A 133 10.59 -11.30 9.58
CA TYR A 133 9.20 -11.36 10.02
C TYR A 133 8.78 -12.79 10.35
N THR A 134 9.13 -13.77 9.51
CA THR A 134 8.79 -15.19 9.74
C THR A 134 9.47 -15.74 11.00
N GLN A 135 10.73 -15.41 11.22
CA GLN A 135 11.49 -15.76 12.43
C GLN A 135 10.83 -15.16 13.68
N CYS A 136 10.54 -13.86 13.64
CA CYS A 136 9.90 -13.14 14.72
C CYS A 136 8.51 -13.72 15.04
N GLN A 137 7.71 -14.04 14.02
CA GLN A 137 6.39 -14.65 14.19
C GLN A 137 6.48 -15.95 15.00
N LYS A 138 7.40 -16.86 14.63
CA LYS A 138 7.60 -18.12 15.36
C LYS A 138 7.99 -17.93 16.83
N GLU A 139 8.87 -16.97 17.11
CA GLU A 139 9.36 -16.69 18.46
C GLU A 139 8.27 -16.08 19.36
N PHE A 140 7.35 -15.29 18.81
CA PHE A 140 6.34 -14.56 19.57
C PHE A 140 4.93 -15.19 19.56
N GLU A 141 4.58 -16.04 18.60
CA GLU A 141 3.33 -16.82 18.60
C GLU A 141 3.43 -18.10 19.44
N SER A 142 4.63 -18.56 19.78
CA SER A 142 4.84 -19.76 20.62
C SER A 142 4.60 -19.54 22.13
N VAL A 143 3.87 -18.49 22.53
CA VAL A 143 3.52 -18.18 23.93
C VAL A 143 2.04 -17.88 24.08
#